data_AF-A0A261BZA4-F1
#
_entry.id   AF-A0A261BZA4-F1
#
_cell.length_a   1.000
_cell.length_b   1.000
_cell.length_c   1.000
_cell.angle_alpha   90.00
_cell.angle_beta   90.00
_cell.angle_gamma   90.00
#
_symmetry.space_group_name_H-M   'P 1'
#
loop_
_entity.id
_entity.type
_entity.pdbx_description
1 polymer ?
#
loop_
_entity_poly.entity_id
_entity_poly.type
_entity_poly.pdbx_seq_one_letter_code
_entity_poly.pdbx_strand_id
1 'polypeptide(L)'
;MLRKLVFLAVVGVFLVDATCDTTIFVACQDKFADKLGIDRYAFCYSRLNPLGLTLQIQDIYINGGVAAERGLNVVCNAYNSMVQCLSDASTTTFECFDMGYLLTHSSAPNQAYSYGFLMSMLQYQCGAGFYLASDNWQCMQRIYNGKNATMYGCITDFVLNAQEDPKRGCNYVQTGMDCFSKASTLQGCPDELKYYGCESFRQYSLPQFARCDKQCTIDTQYRGI
;
A
#
# COMPACT_ATOMS: atom_id res chain seq x y z
N MET A 1 -50.23 35.56 -25.50
CA MET A 1 -48.78 35.36 -25.25
C MET A 1 -48.55 35.43 -23.75
N LEU A 2 -48.40 34.29 -23.06
CA LEU A 2 -48.10 34.26 -21.64
C LEU A 2 -46.97 33.25 -21.41
N ARG A 3 -45.88 33.78 -20.86
CA ARG A 3 -44.50 33.25 -20.83
C ARG A 3 -44.41 32.13 -19.79
N LYS A 4 -44.02 30.92 -20.20
CA LYS A 4 -43.71 29.80 -19.28
C LYS A 4 -42.46 30.14 -18.48
N LEU A 5 -42.59 30.31 -17.17
CA LEU A 5 -41.48 30.36 -16.22
C LEU A 5 -41.00 28.92 -15.95
N VAL A 6 -39.84 28.58 -16.49
CA VAL A 6 -39.12 27.34 -16.15
C VAL A 6 -38.23 27.68 -14.95
N PHE A 7 -38.59 27.18 -13.77
CA PHE A 7 -37.69 27.18 -12.61
C PHE A 7 -36.65 26.08 -12.82
N LEU A 8 -35.44 26.47 -13.22
CA LEU A 8 -34.25 25.64 -13.13
C LEU A 8 -33.81 25.62 -11.67
N ALA A 9 -34.11 24.53 -10.95
CA ALA A 9 -33.50 24.24 -9.67
C ALA A 9 -32.02 23.90 -9.92
N VAL A 10 -31.14 24.86 -9.66
CA VAL A 10 -29.69 24.61 -9.58
C VAL A 10 -29.48 23.84 -8.28
N VAL A 11 -29.38 22.52 -8.37
CA VAL A 11 -28.82 21.71 -7.29
C VAL A 11 -27.33 22.02 -7.29
N GLY A 12 -26.93 23.00 -6.48
CA GLY A 12 -25.54 23.21 -6.14
C GLY A 12 -25.07 22.00 -5.34
N VAL A 13 -24.38 21.08 -5.99
CA VAL A 13 -23.53 20.12 -5.28
C VAL A 13 -22.39 20.96 -4.73
N PHE A 14 -22.46 21.30 -3.44
CA PHE A 14 -21.26 21.72 -2.72
C PHE A 14 -20.33 20.52 -2.73
N LEU A 15 -19.37 20.51 -3.65
CA LEU A 15 -18.14 19.76 -3.48
C LEU A 15 -17.46 20.40 -2.28
N VAL A 16 -17.78 19.89 -1.08
CA VAL A 16 -16.89 20.07 0.05
C VAL A 16 -15.60 19.40 -0.40
N ASP A 17 -14.55 20.19 -0.64
CA ASP A 17 -13.19 19.65 -0.73
C ASP A 17 -12.95 18.96 0.61
N ALA A 18 -13.23 17.67 0.69
CA ALA A 18 -12.95 16.87 1.85
C ALA A 18 -11.43 16.73 1.93
N THR A 19 -10.79 17.72 2.55
CA THR A 19 -9.38 17.67 2.87
C THR A 19 -9.20 16.75 4.07
N CYS A 20 -8.23 15.84 4.01
CA CYS A 20 -7.91 14.97 5.13
C CYS A 20 -7.62 15.81 6.39
N ASP A 21 -8.34 15.54 7.48
CA ASP A 21 -8.06 16.14 8.78
C ASP A 21 -6.81 15.49 9.37
N THR A 22 -5.76 16.29 9.58
CA THR A 22 -4.46 15.81 10.06
C THR A 22 -4.52 15.20 11.45
N THR A 23 -5.37 15.75 12.34
CA THR A 23 -5.52 15.26 13.71
C THR A 23 -6.17 13.89 13.70
N ILE A 24 -7.24 13.74 12.92
CA ILE A 24 -7.92 12.45 12.72
C ILE A 24 -6.97 11.44 12.08
N PHE A 25 -6.26 11.86 11.03
CA PHE A 25 -5.34 10.99 10.31
C PHE A 25 -4.28 10.41 11.23
N VAL A 26 -3.58 11.25 11.99
CA VAL A 26 -2.56 10.81 12.96
C VAL A 26 -3.16 9.86 14.00
N ALA A 27 -4.34 10.18 14.54
CA ALA A 27 -5.01 9.31 15.51
C ALA A 27 -5.39 7.93 14.91
N CYS A 28 -5.79 7.88 13.64
CA CYS A 28 -6.08 6.62 12.95
C CYS A 28 -4.83 5.84 12.61
N GLN A 29 -3.72 6.52 12.32
CA GLN A 29 -2.43 5.86 12.18
C GLN A 29 -1.89 5.32 13.51
N ASP A 30 -2.16 5.97 14.64
CA ASP A 30 -1.83 5.44 15.97
C ASP A 30 -2.58 4.13 16.24
N LYS A 31 -3.85 4.04 15.83
CA LYS A 31 -4.61 2.78 15.89
C LYS A 31 -3.99 1.68 15.03
N PHE A 32 -3.44 2.03 13.87
CA PHE A 32 -2.71 1.08 13.03
C PHE A 32 -1.48 0.54 13.75
N ALA A 33 -0.63 1.42 14.28
CA ALA A 33 0.58 1.06 15.00
C ALA A 33 0.27 0.19 16.24
N ASP A 34 -0.77 0.55 17.00
CA ASP A 34 -1.24 -0.23 18.15
C ASP A 34 -1.64 -1.65 17.79
N LYS A 35 -2.39 -1.80 16.69
CA LYS A 35 -2.85 -3.11 16.23
C LYS A 35 -1.71 -3.98 15.71
N LEU A 36 -0.66 -3.37 15.18
CA LEU A 36 0.57 -4.06 14.80
C LEU A 36 1.50 -4.36 15.99
N GLY A 37 1.28 -3.73 17.14
CA GLY A 37 2.18 -3.82 18.29
C GLY A 37 3.51 -3.09 18.08
N ILE A 38 3.54 -2.07 17.22
CA ILE A 38 4.73 -1.27 16.93
C ILE A 38 4.72 -0.02 17.84
N ASP A 39 5.87 0.38 18.36
CA ASP A 39 6.00 1.55 19.24
C ASP A 39 5.48 2.82 18.56
N ARG A 40 4.48 3.46 19.20
CA ARG A 40 3.90 4.74 18.76
C ARG A 40 4.95 5.83 18.63
N TYR A 41 5.98 5.86 19.48
CA TYR A 41 7.06 6.85 19.37
C TYR A 41 7.82 6.74 18.03
N ALA A 42 7.99 5.52 17.52
CA ALA A 42 8.59 5.31 16.20
C ALA A 42 7.68 5.78 15.05
N PHE A 43 6.36 5.88 15.28
CA PHE A 43 5.38 6.29 14.28
C PHE A 43 5.03 7.80 14.36
N CYS A 44 4.78 8.34 15.56
CA CYS A 44 4.32 9.72 15.80
C CYS A 44 5.46 10.76 15.77
N TYR A 45 6.64 10.46 16.31
CA TYR A 45 7.77 11.41 16.35
C TYR A 45 8.65 11.37 15.11
N SER A 46 8.66 10.24 14.38
CA SER A 46 9.52 10.07 13.20
C SER A 46 8.96 10.65 11.91
N ARG A 47 7.77 11.27 11.92
CA ARG A 47 7.00 11.66 10.71
C ARG A 47 7.37 10.77 9.53
N LEU A 48 7.02 9.49 9.65
CA LEU A 48 7.18 8.48 8.62
C LEU A 48 8.64 8.08 8.39
N ASN A 49 9.06 6.95 8.96
CA ASN A 49 10.08 6.10 8.34
C ASN A 49 9.38 4.93 7.63
N PRO A 50 8.86 5.09 6.40
CA PRO A 50 8.06 4.07 5.74
C PRO A 50 8.86 2.83 5.40
N LEU A 51 10.17 2.98 5.18
CA LEU A 51 11.09 1.86 5.00
C LEU A 51 11.24 1.07 6.29
N GLY A 52 11.38 1.75 7.44
CA GLY A 52 11.31 1.12 8.76
C GLY A 52 9.97 0.41 9.00
N LEU A 53 8.85 1.04 8.65
CA LEU A 53 7.52 0.42 8.76
C LEU A 53 7.37 -0.80 7.83
N THR A 54 7.93 -0.74 6.62
CA THR A 54 7.97 -1.86 5.67
C THR A 54 8.70 -3.05 6.28
N LEU A 55 9.86 -2.83 6.92
CA LEU A 55 10.59 -3.89 7.62
C LEU A 55 9.79 -4.49 8.78
N GLN A 56 9.12 -3.66 9.58
CA GLN A 56 8.27 -4.13 10.69
C GLN A 56 7.09 -4.98 10.17
N ILE A 57 6.43 -4.54 9.10
CA ILE A 57 5.34 -5.30 8.47
C ILE A 57 5.85 -6.64 7.91
N GLN A 58 7.02 -6.62 7.26
CA GLN A 58 7.65 -7.83 6.77
C GLN A 58 8.04 -8.78 7.91
N ASP A 59 8.52 -8.26 9.05
CA ASP A 59 8.80 -9.06 10.24
C ASP A 59 7.53 -9.73 10.78
N ILE A 60 6.40 -9.00 10.80
CA ILE A 60 5.09 -9.58 11.15
C ILE A 60 4.69 -10.66 10.14
N TYR A 61 5.01 -10.51 8.85
CA TYR A 61 4.79 -11.59 7.88
C TYR A 61 5.62 -12.85 8.15
N ILE A 62 6.83 -12.70 8.70
CA ILE A 62 7.74 -13.81 9.03
C ILE A 62 7.30 -14.48 10.33
N ASN A 63 7.17 -13.70 11.39
CA ASN A 63 7.02 -14.20 12.76
C ASN A 63 5.55 -14.39 13.18
N GLY A 64 4.62 -13.84 12.40
CA GLY A 64 3.24 -13.66 12.85
C GLY A 64 3.12 -12.46 13.81
N GLY A 65 1.89 -12.11 14.16
CA GLY A 65 1.63 -11.09 15.19
C GLY A 65 1.49 -11.69 16.59
N VAL A 66 1.10 -10.83 17.53
CA VAL A 66 0.94 -11.11 18.98
C VAL A 66 -0.01 -12.26 19.33
N ALA A 67 -0.79 -12.79 18.39
CA ALA A 67 -1.84 -13.80 18.61
C ALA A 67 -1.60 -15.17 17.92
N ALA A 68 -0.38 -15.46 17.44
CA ALA A 68 -0.09 -16.67 16.63
C ALA A 68 -0.98 -16.81 15.38
N GLU A 69 -1.48 -15.68 14.87
CA GLU A 69 -2.22 -15.59 13.62
C GLU A 69 -1.28 -15.47 12.43
N ARG A 70 -1.78 -15.78 11.22
CA ARG A 70 -1.08 -15.49 9.97
C ARG A 70 -0.71 -14.01 9.94
N GLY A 71 0.56 -13.68 9.73
CA GLY A 71 1.03 -12.28 9.69
C GLY A 71 0.24 -11.40 8.73
N LEU A 72 -0.19 -11.93 7.58
CA LEU A 72 -1.09 -11.23 6.66
C LEU A 72 -2.40 -10.79 7.33
N ASN A 73 -3.03 -11.68 8.11
CA ASN A 73 -4.28 -11.35 8.81
C ASN A 73 -4.04 -10.23 9.84
N VAL A 74 -2.93 -10.28 10.56
CA VAL A 74 -2.56 -9.26 11.55
C VAL A 74 -2.42 -7.89 10.88
N VAL A 75 -1.64 -7.82 9.80
CA VAL A 75 -1.42 -6.58 9.06
C VAL A 75 -2.72 -6.07 8.44
N CYS A 76 -3.54 -6.93 7.87
CA CYS A 76 -4.79 -6.53 7.24
C CYS A 76 -5.87 -6.13 8.24
N ASN A 77 -5.96 -6.79 9.39
CA ASN A 77 -6.83 -6.37 10.48
C ASN A 77 -6.42 -4.99 11.03
N ALA A 78 -5.12 -4.74 11.16
CA ALA A 78 -4.61 -3.43 11.56
C ALA A 78 -4.94 -2.36 10.50
N TYR A 79 -4.65 -2.64 9.22
CA TYR A 79 -4.95 -1.72 8.12
C TYR A 79 -6.44 -1.40 8.05
N ASN A 80 -7.31 -2.41 8.11
CA ASN A 80 -8.76 -2.22 8.12
C ASN A 80 -9.25 -1.44 9.35
N SER A 81 -8.59 -1.58 10.51
CA SER A 81 -8.90 -0.76 11.70
C SER A 81 -8.60 0.73 11.47
N MET A 82 -7.53 1.04 10.73
CA MET A 82 -7.21 2.41 10.33
C MET A 82 -8.23 2.95 9.31
N VAL A 83 -8.57 2.15 8.29
CA VAL A 83 -9.60 2.53 7.29
C VAL A 83 -10.95 2.78 7.96
N GLN A 84 -11.36 1.91 8.90
CA GLN A 84 -12.59 2.11 9.66
C GLN A 84 -12.53 3.38 10.50
N CYS A 85 -11.41 3.67 11.16
CA CYS A 85 -11.23 4.90 11.92
C CYS A 85 -11.40 6.16 11.06
N LEU A 86 -10.86 6.17 9.85
CA LEU A 86 -11.05 7.26 8.89
C LEU A 86 -12.52 7.38 8.49
N SER A 87 -13.15 6.26 8.15
CA SER A 87 -14.57 6.21 7.76
C SER A 87 -15.50 6.70 8.87
N ASP A 88 -15.26 6.31 10.12
CA ASP A 88 -16.05 6.75 11.29
C ASP A 88 -15.97 8.27 11.50
N ALA A 89 -14.86 8.87 11.07
CA ALA A 89 -14.62 10.31 11.10
C ALA A 89 -15.06 11.04 9.81
N SER A 90 -15.79 10.35 8.92
CA SER A 90 -16.25 10.90 7.63
C SER A 90 -15.13 11.38 6.70
N THR A 91 -13.97 10.73 6.76
CA THR A 91 -12.86 10.91 5.82
C THR A 91 -12.48 9.58 5.17
N THR A 92 -11.73 9.61 4.07
CA THR A 92 -11.40 8.41 3.31
C THR A 92 -9.90 8.22 3.14
N THR A 93 -9.50 6.99 2.81
CA THR A 93 -8.12 6.69 2.38
C THR A 93 -7.74 7.46 1.11
N PHE A 94 -8.69 7.78 0.24
CA PHE A 94 -8.44 8.58 -0.96
C PHE A 94 -8.00 10.01 -0.60
N GLU A 95 -8.62 10.60 0.43
CA GLU A 95 -8.28 11.95 0.88
C GLU A 95 -6.98 11.96 1.69
N CYS A 96 -6.78 10.96 2.55
CA CYS A 96 -5.66 10.94 3.51
C CYS A 96 -4.39 10.26 3.01
N PHE A 97 -4.48 9.36 2.03
CA PHE A 97 -3.31 8.80 1.35
C PHE A 97 -3.04 9.47 0.01
N ASP A 98 -3.69 10.59 -0.29
CA ASP A 98 -3.38 11.42 -1.46
C ASP A 98 -1.95 11.98 -1.38
N MET A 99 -1.23 11.97 -2.49
CA MET A 99 0.16 12.45 -2.52
C MET A 99 0.24 13.96 -2.32
N GLY A 100 -0.72 14.74 -2.84
CA GLY A 100 -0.78 16.17 -2.61
C GLY A 100 -0.93 16.50 -1.12
N TYR A 101 -1.83 15.78 -0.43
CA TYR A 101 -1.97 15.89 1.02
C TYR A 101 -0.69 15.49 1.78
N LEU A 102 -0.14 14.30 1.52
CA LEU A 102 1.05 13.82 2.23
C LEU A 102 2.28 14.73 2.03
N LEU A 103 2.46 15.28 0.82
CA LEU A 103 3.58 16.18 0.51
C LEU A 103 3.45 17.54 1.19
N THR A 104 2.24 18.06 1.34
CA THR A 104 1.99 19.37 1.99
C THR A 104 2.10 19.30 3.52
N HIS A 105 1.96 18.11 4.11
CA HIS A 105 1.97 17.91 5.56
C HIS A 105 3.23 17.18 6.07
N SER A 106 4.17 16.84 5.17
CA SER A 106 5.47 16.28 5.51
C SER A 106 6.59 17.31 5.38
N SER A 107 7.51 17.33 6.34
CA SER A 107 8.78 18.07 6.24
C SER A 107 9.83 17.33 5.39
N ALA A 108 9.52 16.09 4.98
CA ALA A 108 10.39 15.21 4.20
C ALA A 108 9.59 14.59 3.03
N PRO A 109 9.60 15.21 1.84
CA PRO A 109 8.81 14.78 0.68
C PRO A 109 9.04 13.31 0.27
N ASN A 110 10.26 12.82 0.43
CA ASN A 110 10.63 11.42 0.17
C ASN A 110 9.92 10.42 1.11
N GLN A 111 9.73 10.80 2.37
CA GLN A 111 9.01 9.99 3.35
C GLN A 111 7.49 10.01 3.09
N ALA A 112 6.96 11.13 2.59
CA ALA A 112 5.56 11.22 2.18
C ALA A 112 5.24 10.25 1.03
N TYR A 113 6.04 10.25 -0.04
CA TYR A 113 5.87 9.30 -1.15
C TYR A 113 5.96 7.86 -0.69
N SER A 114 7.00 7.52 0.08
CA SER A 114 7.23 6.14 0.51
C SER A 114 6.11 5.62 1.42
N TYR A 115 5.47 6.48 2.22
CA TYR A 115 4.30 6.09 3.01
C TYR A 115 3.09 5.83 2.12
N GLY A 116 2.82 6.73 1.18
CA GLY A 116 1.80 6.55 0.15
C GLY A 116 1.91 5.23 -0.59
N PHE A 117 3.13 4.92 -1.03
CA PHE A 117 3.46 3.68 -1.72
C PHE A 117 3.16 2.46 -0.86
N LEU A 118 3.62 2.46 0.39
CA LEU A 118 3.35 1.36 1.31
C LEU A 118 1.85 1.19 1.56
N MET A 119 1.10 2.27 1.80
CA MET A 119 -0.35 2.18 2.02
C MET A 119 -1.08 1.64 0.78
N SER A 120 -0.64 2.01 -0.43
CA SER A 120 -1.20 1.48 -1.68
C SER A 120 -0.88 -0.01 -1.86
N MET A 121 0.34 -0.44 -1.53
CA MET A 121 0.69 -1.86 -1.49
C MET A 121 -0.20 -2.63 -0.51
N LEU A 122 -0.37 -2.14 0.72
CA LEU A 122 -1.21 -2.78 1.74
C LEU A 122 -2.68 -2.84 1.31
N GLN A 123 -3.19 -1.80 0.66
CA GLN A 123 -4.55 -1.80 0.10
C GLN A 123 -4.78 -2.97 -0.86
N TYR A 124 -3.80 -3.26 -1.73
CA TYR A 124 -3.86 -4.42 -2.61
C TYR A 124 -3.75 -5.73 -1.82
N GLN A 125 -2.72 -5.86 -0.97
CA GLN A 125 -2.45 -7.09 -0.22
C GLN A 125 -3.60 -7.49 0.70
N CYS A 126 -4.32 -6.51 1.27
CA CYS A 126 -5.47 -6.70 2.14
C CYS A 126 -6.82 -6.67 1.42
N GLY A 127 -6.82 -6.36 0.13
CA GLY A 127 -7.98 -6.38 -0.75
C GLY A 127 -7.86 -7.49 -1.78
N ALA A 128 -7.66 -7.10 -3.05
CA ALA A 128 -7.66 -8.02 -4.20
C ALA A 128 -6.58 -9.12 -4.13
N GLY A 129 -5.45 -8.86 -3.46
CA GLY A 129 -4.36 -9.82 -3.29
C GLY A 129 -4.52 -10.76 -2.09
N PHE A 130 -5.49 -10.50 -1.20
CA PHE A 130 -5.56 -11.17 0.10
C PHE A 130 -5.69 -12.69 0.00
N TYR A 131 -6.66 -13.18 -0.77
CA TYR A 131 -6.91 -14.62 -0.89
C TYR A 131 -5.74 -15.35 -1.54
N LEU A 132 -5.08 -14.73 -2.52
CA LEU A 132 -3.91 -15.30 -3.19
C LEU A 132 -2.76 -15.59 -2.21
N ALA A 133 -2.50 -14.65 -1.29
CA ALA A 133 -1.48 -14.81 -0.27
C ALA A 133 -1.95 -15.65 0.93
N SER A 134 -3.21 -15.52 1.34
CA SER A 134 -3.76 -16.24 2.49
C SER A 134 -3.91 -17.74 2.21
N ASP A 135 -4.40 -18.13 1.05
CA ASP A 135 -4.55 -19.54 0.65
C ASP A 135 -3.18 -20.22 0.54
N ASN A 136 -2.13 -19.44 0.24
CA ASN A 136 -0.75 -19.89 0.10
C ASN A 136 0.16 -19.41 1.25
N TRP A 137 -0.41 -19.18 2.44
CA TRP A 137 0.27 -18.48 3.53
C TRP A 137 1.61 -19.12 3.94
N GLN A 138 1.68 -20.44 4.02
CA GLN A 138 2.93 -21.13 4.38
C GLN A 138 4.07 -20.81 3.40
N CYS A 139 3.74 -20.68 2.11
CA CYS A 139 4.70 -20.27 1.09
C CYS A 139 5.07 -18.80 1.23
N MET A 140 4.08 -17.92 1.45
CA MET A 140 4.34 -16.49 1.70
C MET A 140 5.25 -16.26 2.91
N GLN A 141 4.98 -16.92 4.03
CA GLN A 141 5.82 -16.83 5.23
C GLN A 141 7.25 -17.30 4.96
N ARG A 142 7.44 -18.43 4.25
CA ARG A 142 8.76 -18.94 3.86
C ARG A 142 9.50 -18.01 2.90
N ILE A 143 8.77 -17.40 1.95
CA ILE A 143 9.32 -16.41 1.02
C ILE A 143 9.82 -15.21 1.81
N TYR A 144 9.00 -14.59 2.66
CA TYR A 144 9.45 -13.47 3.47
C TYR A 144 10.62 -13.88 4.36
N ASN A 145 10.57 -15.03 5.03
CA ASN A 145 11.68 -15.49 5.88
C ASN A 145 13.00 -15.64 5.10
N GLY A 146 12.96 -16.26 3.91
CA GLY A 146 14.17 -16.53 3.13
C GLY A 146 14.62 -15.42 2.17
N LYS A 147 13.73 -14.48 1.83
CA LYS A 147 13.94 -13.46 0.78
C LYS A 147 13.65 -12.03 1.25
N ASN A 148 13.47 -11.80 2.56
CA ASN A 148 13.12 -10.48 3.08
C ASN A 148 14.08 -9.38 2.61
N ALA A 149 15.38 -9.62 2.75
CA ALA A 149 16.41 -8.66 2.36
C ALA A 149 16.35 -8.33 0.86
N THR A 150 16.02 -9.31 0.01
CA THR A 150 15.83 -9.08 -1.43
C THR A 150 14.59 -8.24 -1.69
N MET A 151 13.45 -8.57 -1.07
CA MET A 151 12.21 -7.80 -1.21
C MET A 151 12.38 -6.36 -0.73
N TYR A 152 12.96 -6.17 0.45
CA TYR A 152 13.28 -4.85 0.97
C TYR A 152 14.24 -4.10 0.03
N GLY A 153 15.27 -4.78 -0.48
CA GLY A 153 16.19 -4.24 -1.50
C GLY A 153 15.47 -3.72 -2.75
N CYS A 154 14.50 -4.47 -3.29
CA CYS A 154 13.70 -4.02 -4.43
C CYS A 154 12.98 -2.69 -4.14
N ILE A 155 12.42 -2.54 -2.93
CA ILE A 155 11.74 -1.31 -2.51
C ILE A 155 12.72 -0.17 -2.34
N THR A 156 13.84 -0.39 -1.64
CA THR A 156 14.83 0.67 -1.40
C THR A 156 15.49 1.13 -2.70
N ASP A 157 15.83 0.21 -3.59
CA ASP A 157 16.45 0.53 -4.88
C ASP A 157 15.50 1.36 -5.74
N PHE A 158 14.22 1.00 -5.79
CA PHE A 158 13.23 1.81 -6.51
C PHE A 158 13.09 3.21 -5.91
N VAL A 159 12.94 3.32 -4.58
CA VAL A 159 12.79 4.60 -3.90
C VAL A 159 13.99 5.51 -4.17
N LEU A 160 15.23 4.99 -4.07
CA LEU A 160 16.46 5.74 -4.32
C LEU A 160 16.56 6.17 -5.79
N ASN A 161 16.39 5.23 -6.73
CA ASN A 161 16.54 5.52 -8.15
C ASN A 161 15.44 6.47 -8.68
N ALA A 162 14.19 6.28 -8.24
CA ALA A 162 13.08 7.14 -8.63
C ALA A 162 13.20 8.57 -8.06
N GLN A 163 13.91 8.73 -6.94
CA GLN A 163 14.26 10.04 -6.38
C GLN A 163 15.38 10.71 -7.17
N GLU A 164 16.42 9.95 -7.52
CA GLU A 164 17.57 10.47 -8.25
C GLU A 164 17.22 10.88 -9.69
N ASP A 165 16.43 10.06 -10.40
CA ASP A 165 16.00 10.34 -11.76
C ASP A 165 14.50 10.01 -12.00
N PRO A 166 13.58 10.91 -11.60
CA PRO A 166 12.15 10.71 -11.78
C PRO A 166 11.73 10.52 -13.25
N LYS A 167 12.52 11.01 -14.23
CA LYS A 167 12.21 10.89 -15.66
C LYS A 167 12.30 9.44 -16.15
N ARG A 168 13.11 8.62 -15.48
CA ARG A 168 13.21 7.18 -15.71
C ARG A 168 12.27 6.36 -14.83
N GLY A 169 11.37 7.00 -14.09
CA GLY A 169 10.42 6.39 -13.15
C GLY A 169 9.75 5.12 -13.68
N CYS A 170 9.18 5.12 -14.89
CA CYS A 170 8.54 3.91 -15.44
C CYS A 170 9.49 2.74 -15.70
N ASN A 171 10.78 3.00 -15.92
CA ASN A 171 11.78 1.93 -15.99
C ASN A 171 12.03 1.34 -14.60
N TYR A 172 12.13 2.19 -13.57
CA TYR A 172 12.30 1.74 -12.19
C TYR A 172 11.07 0.99 -11.67
N VAL A 173 9.86 1.38 -12.09
CA VAL A 173 8.64 0.61 -11.82
C VAL A 173 8.77 -0.81 -12.37
N GLN A 174 9.14 -0.97 -13.65
CA GLN A 174 9.34 -2.28 -14.25
C GLN A 174 10.42 -3.09 -13.51
N THR A 175 11.58 -2.50 -13.27
CA THR A 175 12.69 -3.16 -12.55
C THR A 175 12.25 -3.63 -11.17
N GLY A 176 11.50 -2.80 -10.43
CA GLY A 176 10.98 -3.15 -9.12
C GLY A 176 9.91 -4.25 -9.18
N MET A 177 8.99 -4.19 -10.14
CA MET A 177 8.01 -5.26 -10.39
C MET A 177 8.69 -6.61 -10.68
N ASP A 178 9.69 -6.62 -11.55
CA ASP A 178 10.45 -7.82 -11.90
C ASP A 178 11.23 -8.36 -10.69
N CYS A 179 11.82 -7.45 -9.91
CA CYS A 179 12.56 -7.79 -8.69
C CYS A 179 11.64 -8.44 -7.64
N PHE A 180 10.48 -7.84 -7.36
CA PHE A 180 9.53 -8.34 -6.36
C PHE A 180 8.86 -9.65 -6.81
N SER A 181 8.54 -9.76 -8.10
CA SER A 181 8.05 -11.00 -8.73
C SER A 181 9.03 -12.15 -8.55
N LYS A 182 10.31 -11.91 -8.89
CA LYS A 182 11.39 -12.91 -8.72
C LYS A 182 11.63 -13.25 -7.26
N ALA A 183 11.60 -12.27 -6.36
CA ALA A 183 11.76 -12.47 -4.92
C ALA A 183 10.61 -13.31 -4.33
N SER A 184 9.43 -13.28 -4.96
CA SER A 184 8.25 -14.06 -4.57
C SER A 184 8.24 -15.49 -5.13
N THR A 185 9.32 -15.92 -5.78
CA THR A 185 9.48 -17.30 -6.26
C THR A 185 10.25 -18.14 -5.24
N LEU A 186 9.68 -19.28 -4.86
CA LEU A 186 10.34 -20.27 -4.01
C LEU A 186 10.01 -21.70 -4.48
N GLN A 187 10.99 -22.60 -4.44
CA GLN A 187 10.77 -23.99 -4.83
C GLN A 187 9.69 -24.65 -3.96
N GLY A 188 8.74 -25.33 -4.63
CA GLY A 188 7.60 -25.97 -3.97
C GLY A 188 6.47 -25.01 -3.61
N CYS A 189 6.50 -23.78 -4.12
CA CYS A 189 5.43 -22.81 -3.97
C CYS A 189 4.76 -22.49 -5.32
N PRO A 190 3.48 -22.11 -5.33
CA PRO A 190 2.73 -21.81 -6.55
C PRO A 190 3.32 -20.62 -7.31
N ASP A 191 3.24 -20.68 -8.64
CA ASP A 191 3.69 -19.61 -9.52
C ASP A 191 2.82 -18.35 -9.43
N GLU A 192 1.58 -18.49 -8.95
CA GLU A 192 0.67 -17.38 -8.68
C GLU A 192 1.24 -16.38 -7.67
N LEU A 193 2.17 -16.81 -6.80
CA LEU A 193 2.87 -15.90 -5.88
C LEU A 193 3.82 -14.93 -6.60
N LYS A 194 4.28 -15.27 -7.81
CA LYS A 194 4.99 -14.33 -8.69
C LYS A 194 4.09 -13.15 -9.08
N TYR A 195 2.86 -13.45 -9.46
CA TYR A 195 1.86 -12.43 -9.77
C TYR A 195 1.55 -11.59 -8.54
N TYR A 196 1.34 -12.22 -7.38
CA TYR A 196 1.14 -11.49 -6.11
C TYR A 196 2.28 -10.50 -5.82
N GLY A 197 3.53 -10.95 -5.95
CA GLY A 197 4.71 -10.12 -5.74
C GLY A 197 4.78 -8.96 -6.73
N CYS A 198 4.62 -9.26 -8.01
CA CYS A 198 4.59 -8.25 -9.07
C CYS A 198 3.52 -7.18 -8.81
N GLU A 199 2.27 -7.60 -8.55
CA GLU A 199 1.14 -6.67 -8.43
C GLU A 199 1.24 -5.88 -7.12
N SER A 200 1.74 -6.48 -6.04
CA SER A 200 2.05 -5.74 -4.81
C SER A 200 3.00 -4.57 -5.09
N PHE A 201 4.05 -4.79 -5.89
CA PHE A 201 4.99 -3.74 -6.25
C PHE A 201 4.41 -2.74 -7.27
N ARG A 202 3.62 -3.21 -8.23
CA ARG A 202 2.93 -2.33 -9.16
C ARG A 202 2.09 -1.32 -8.38
N GLN A 203 1.28 -1.82 -7.45
CA GLN A 203 0.42 -1.02 -6.56
C GLN A 203 1.25 -0.08 -5.70
N TYR A 204 2.35 -0.57 -5.11
CA TYR A 204 3.32 0.27 -4.39
C TYR A 204 3.73 1.51 -5.20
N SER A 205 3.97 1.37 -6.51
CA SER A 205 4.41 2.49 -7.35
C SER A 205 3.30 3.41 -7.88
N LEU A 206 2.04 2.98 -7.87
CA LEU A 206 0.92 3.71 -8.51
C LEU A 206 0.74 5.15 -8.01
N PRO A 207 0.89 5.47 -6.70
CA PRO A 207 0.62 6.83 -6.22
C PRO A 207 1.43 7.93 -6.93
N GLN A 208 2.65 7.62 -7.42
CA GLN A 208 3.46 8.55 -8.20
C GLN A 208 3.50 8.20 -9.70
N PHE A 209 3.39 6.90 -10.03
CA PHE A 209 3.67 6.39 -11.37
C PHE A 209 2.46 5.73 -12.04
N ALA A 210 1.23 6.14 -11.69
CA ALA A 210 -0.02 5.61 -12.26
C ALA A 210 -0.10 5.62 -13.80
N ARG A 211 0.67 6.48 -14.48
CA ARG A 211 0.71 6.58 -15.95
C ARG A 211 1.64 5.57 -16.62
N CYS A 212 2.42 4.81 -15.85
CA CYS A 212 3.27 3.77 -16.42
C CYS A 212 2.39 2.58 -16.85
N ASP A 213 2.28 2.34 -18.15
CA ASP A 213 1.52 1.22 -18.72
C ASP A 213 2.30 -0.10 -18.57
N LYS A 214 2.46 -0.55 -17.32
CA LYS A 214 3.12 -1.79 -16.93
C LYS A 214 2.09 -2.70 -16.27
N GLN A 215 2.11 -3.98 -16.63
CA GLN A 215 1.17 -4.97 -16.13
C GLN A 215 1.91 -6.22 -15.63
N CYS A 216 1.34 -6.85 -14.62
CA CYS A 216 1.78 -8.15 -14.15
C CYS A 216 1.08 -9.24 -14.95
N THR A 217 1.85 -10.16 -15.53
CA THR A 217 1.29 -11.30 -16.26
C THR A 217 1.00 -12.44 -15.29
N ILE A 218 -0.20 -13.02 -15.41
CA ILE A 218 -0.50 -14.32 -14.81
C ILE A 218 0.03 -15.36 -15.78
N ASP A 219 0.95 -16.21 -15.34
CA ASP A 219 1.43 -17.32 -16.17
C ASP A 219 0.33 -18.40 -16.20
N THR A 220 -0.63 -18.28 -17.11
CA THR A 220 -1.82 -19.14 -17.18
C THR A 220 -1.53 -20.53 -17.76
N GLN A 221 -0.32 -21.07 -17.63
CA GLN A 221 0.03 -22.39 -18.16
C GLN A 221 -0.77 -23.55 -17.54
N TYR A 222 -1.58 -23.31 -16.49
CA TYR A 222 -2.41 -24.34 -15.84
C TYR A 222 -3.93 -24.06 -15.83
N ARG A 223 -4.48 -23.38 -16.85
CA ARG A 223 -5.92 -23.49 -17.17
C ARG A 223 -6.15 -24.38 -18.38
N GLY A 224 -5.72 -25.63 -18.24
CA GLY A 224 -6.07 -26.74 -19.12
C GLY A 224 -6.67 -27.87 -18.31
N ILE A 225 -7.86 -27.65 -17.78
CA ILE A 225 -8.82 -28.69 -17.38
C ILE A 225 -10.19 -28.25 -17.86
#